data_AF-A0A645EIL5-F1
#
_entry.id   AF-A0A645EIL5-F1
#
_cell.length_a   1.000
_cell.length_b   1.000
_cell.length_c   1.000
_cell.angle_alpha   90.00
_cell.angle_beta   90.00
_cell.angle_gamma   90.00
#
_symmetry.space_group_name_H-M   'P 1'
#
loop_
_entity.id
_entity.type
_entity.pdbx_description
1 polymer ?
#
loop_
_entity_poly.entity_id
_entity_poly.type
_entity_poly.pdbx_seq_one_letter_code
_entity_poly.pdbx_strand_id
1 'polypeptide(L)' 'MLNINRFVFGGGLTNFGDVLFDRVKAVFDKYNHIPLPVEFRIAELGGDIGLIGAAEFVREA' A
#
# COMPACT_ATOMS: atom_id res chain seq x y z
N MET A 1 -16.98 5.61 2.18
CA MET A 1 -15.98 4.92 1.34
C MET A 1 -15.17 5.98 0.59
N LEU A 2 -13.85 5.79 0.47
CA LEU A 2 -12.95 6.73 -0.21
C LEU A 2 -12.65 6.22 -1.63
N ASN A 3 -12.68 7.10 -2.64
CA ASN A 3 -12.30 6.77 -4.03
C ASN A 3 -10.76 6.85 -4.18
N ILE A 4 -10.05 5.91 -3.53
CA ILE A 4 -8.59 5.88 -3.47
C ILE A 4 -8.02 5.29 -4.77
N ASN A 5 -7.08 6.00 -5.40
CA ASN A 5 -6.40 5.56 -6.61
C ASN A 5 -5.00 4.96 -6.37
N ARG A 6 -4.51 4.95 -5.13
CA ARG A 6 -3.20 4.38 -4.78
C ARG A 6 -3.23 3.67 -3.43
N PHE A 7 -2.76 2.43 -3.43
CA PHE A 7 -2.54 1.64 -2.24
C PHE A 7 -1.03 1.39 -2.09
N VAL A 8 -0.46 1.77 -0.94
CA VAL A 8 0.93 1.52 -0.59
C VAL A 8 0.97 0.46 0.50
N PHE A 9 1.60 -0.67 0.22
CA PHE A 9 1.70 -1.81 1.13
C PHE A 9 3.04 -1.79 1.86
N GLY A 10 3.00 -1.89 3.18
CA GLY A 10 4.18 -1.95 4.04
C GLY A 10 4.12 -3.11 5.03
N GLY A 11 5.13 -3.22 5.88
CA GLY A 11 5.22 -4.26 6.90
C GLY A 11 5.64 -5.64 6.36
N GLY A 12 5.79 -6.62 7.24
CA GLY A 12 6.46 -7.89 6.91
C GLY A 12 5.83 -8.74 5.80
N LEU A 13 4.55 -8.52 5.47
CA LEU A 13 3.87 -9.23 4.38
C LEU A 13 4.40 -8.84 3.00
N THR A 14 5.03 -7.67 2.85
CA THR A 14 5.64 -7.25 1.58
C THR A 14 6.75 -8.19 1.12
N ASN A 15 7.38 -8.93 2.04
CA ASN A 15 8.42 -9.91 1.73
C ASN A 15 7.95 -11.13 0.92
N PHE A 16 6.63 -11.36 0.83
CA PHE A 16 6.09 -12.40 -0.04
C PHE A 16 6.07 -12.02 -1.53
N GLY A 17 6.28 -10.74 -1.84
CA GLY A 17 6.34 -10.23 -3.21
C GLY A 17 5.14 -10.65 -4.07
N ASP A 18 5.39 -10.87 -5.35
CA ASP A 18 4.37 -11.09 -6.38
C ASP A 18 3.45 -12.28 -6.05
N VAL A 19 3.97 -13.32 -5.36
CA VAL A 19 3.19 -14.51 -4.96
C VAL A 19 1.95 -14.13 -4.15
N LEU A 20 2.04 -13.11 -3.30
CA LEU A 20 0.92 -12.59 -2.54
C LEU A 20 0.23 -11.45 -3.28
N PHE A 21 0.98 -10.45 -3.75
CA PHE A 21 0.39 -9.19 -4.21
C PHE A 21 -0.33 -9.31 -5.56
N ASP A 22 0.06 -10.24 -6.43
CA ASP A 22 -0.70 -10.53 -7.66
C ASP A 22 -2.09 -11.06 -7.32
N ARG A 23 -2.20 -11.90 -6.29
CA ARG A 23 -3.50 -12.42 -5.82
C ARG A 23 -4.35 -11.33 -5.19
N VAL A 24 -3.73 -10.44 -4.40
CA VAL A 24 -4.44 -9.28 -3.82
C VAL A 24 -4.99 -8.39 -4.94
N LYS A 25 -4.18 -8.10 -5.97
CA LYS A 25 -4.62 -7.31 -7.13
C LYS A 25 -5.76 -7.98 -7.88
N ALA A 26 -5.65 -9.28 -8.15
CA ALA A 26 -6.70 -10.04 -8.83
C ALA A 26 -8.02 -10.09 -8.04
N VAL A 27 -7.97 -10.12 -6.71
CA VAL A 27 -9.18 -10.02 -5.87
C VAL A 27 -9.74 -8.61 -5.89
N PHE A 28 -8.89 -7.59 -5.74
CA PHE A 28 -9.30 -6.18 -5.83
C PHE A 28 -10.04 -5.89 -7.14
N ASP A 29 -9.51 -6.35 -8.27
CA ASP A 29 -10.08 -6.09 -9.61
C ASP A 29 -11.48 -6.69 -9.79
N LYS A 30 -11.84 -7.75 -9.06
CA LYS A 30 -13.21 -8.30 -9.08
C LYS A 30 -14.24 -7.36 -8.46
N TYR A 31 -13.81 -6.54 -7.51
CA TYR A 31 -14.67 -5.61 -6.77
C TYR A 31 -14.50 -4.16 -7.22
N ASN A 32 -13.45 -3.84 -7.97
CA ASN A 32 -13.23 -2.51 -8.50
C ASN A 32 -14.08 -2.28 -9.75
N HIS A 33 -15.23 -1.65 -9.57
CA HIS A 33 -16.15 -1.30 -10.66
C HIS A 33 -15.92 0.11 -11.22
N ILE A 34 -14.87 0.80 -10.78
CA ILE A 34 -14.55 2.15 -11.22
C ILE A 34 -13.53 2.08 -12.37
N PRO A 35 -13.81 2.66 -13.55
CA PRO A 35 -12.93 2.62 -14.72
C PRO A 35 -11.79 3.67 -14.63
N LEU A 36 -11.25 3.88 -13.42
CA LEU A 36 -10.13 4.78 -13.17
C LEU A 36 -8.91 3.94 -12.75
N PRO A 37 -7.69 4.35 -13.11
CA PRO A 37 -6.48 3.62 -12.75
C PRO A 37 -6.31 3.59 -11.23
N VAL A 38 -6.05 2.39 -10.71
CA VAL A 38 -5.70 2.17 -9.31
C VAL A 38 -4.33 1.50 -9.25
N GLU A 39 -3.43 2.09 -8.48
CA GLU A 39 -2.04 1.68 -8.42
C GLU A 39 -1.69 1.02 -7.09
N PHE A 40 -0.97 -0.10 -7.16
CA PHE A 40 -0.45 -0.83 -6.02
C PHE A 40 1.06 -0.64 -5.96
N ARG A 41 1.60 -0.25 -4.80
CA ARG A 41 3.04 -0.08 -4.57
C ARG A 41 3.48 -0.73 -3.28
N ILE A 42 4.73 -1.16 -3.24
CA ILE A 42 5.42 -1.51 -2.00
C ILE A 42 6.04 -0.25 -1.41
N ALA A 43 5.97 -0.10 -0.09
CA ALA A 43 6.57 1.02 0.60
C ALA A 43 8.10 1.02 0.44
N GLU A 44 8.64 2.13 -0.05
CA GLU A 44 10.07 2.26 -0.37
C GLU A 44 10.96 2.31 0.87
N LEU A 45 10.42 2.81 1.99
CA LEU A 45 11.13 2.88 3.27
C LEU A 45 11.14 1.55 4.03
N GLY A 46 10.59 0.48 3.44
CA GLY A 46 10.65 -0.88 3.98
C GLY A 46 10.11 -1.00 5.41
N GLY A 47 10.91 -1.54 6.31
CA GLY A 47 10.54 -1.76 7.71
C GLY A 47 10.45 -0.49 8.55
N ASP A 48 11.05 0.61 8.09
CA ASP A 48 11.21 1.83 8.89
C ASP A 48 10.04 2.81 8.73
N ILE A 49 9.04 2.50 7.89
CA ILE A 49 7.88 3.35 7.62
C ILE A 49 7.19 3.88 8.89
N GLY A 50 7.09 3.04 9.93
CA GLY A 50 6.42 3.41 11.19
C GLY A 50 7.29 4.34 12.05
N LEU A 51 8.60 4.07 12.11
CA LEU A 51 9.55 4.89 12.86
C LEU A 51 9.69 6.28 12.22
N ILE A 52 9.89 6.32 10.90
CA ILE A 52 10.03 7.56 10.14
C ILE A 52 8.74 8.39 10.24
N GLY A 53 7.58 7.75 10.06
CA GLY A 53 6.29 8.44 10.21
C GLY A 53 6.08 9.05 11.60
N ALA A 54 6.46 8.33 12.65
CA ALA A 54 6.39 8.86 14.02
C ALA A 54 7.36 10.03 14.25
N ALA A 55 8.58 9.96 13.73
CA ALA A 55 9.56 11.02 13.84
C ALA A 55 9.10 12.31 13.12
N GLU A 56 8.57 12.18 11.90
CA GLU A 56 8.03 13.32 11.14
C GLU A 56 6.81 13.92 11.83
N PHE A 57 5.93 13.10 12.41
CA PHE A 57 4.77 13.59 13.14
C PHE A 57 5.17 14.44 14.35
N VAL A 58 6.21 14.05 15.10
CA VAL A 58 6.72 14.86 16.22
C VAL A 58 7.43 16.13 15.73
N ARG A 59 8.09 16.10 14.56
CA ARG A 59 8.74 17.27 13.97
C ARG A 59 7.76 18.36 13.55
N GLU A 60 6.56 17.97 13.10
CA GLU A 60 5.53 18.90 12.60
C GLU A 60 4.52 19.35 13.67
N ALA A 61 4.54 18.73 14.85
CA ALA A 61 3.71 19.09 16.00
C ALA A 61 4.30 20.27 16.80
#